data_AF-A0A3Z6QRD3-F1
#
_entry.id   AF-A0A3Z6QRD3-F1
#
_cell.length_a   1.000
_cell.length_b   1.000
_cell.length_c   1.000
_cell.angle_alpha   90.00
_cell.angle_beta   90.00
_cell.angle_gamma   90.00
#
_symmetry.space_group_name_H-M   'P 1'
#
loop_
_entity.id
_entity.type
_entity.pdbx_description
1 polymer ?
#
loop_
_entity_poly.entity_id
_entity_poly.type
_entity_poly.pdbx_seq_one_letter_code
_entity_poly.pdbx_strand_id
1 'polypeptide(L)'
;MPAIDIISMRGEMPRVLPHMLPDSFSLLARNCHFRFGVITPVNDDVESNITFGIKPETIFLYRKDKWFTWQGMVDAVRSPVAQDPYGRVYYTDGQYPKVTSAQIATSGKGPYPTTSYRLGVPAPESPIICTTLNPPVSDEEDDPTDDETRFYTQTFVTAYGEEGPPGPQSLELTVKKGGSVDLSMQPPPLQHSNITLRRIYRSVSGGGNADFLLVTELPAGTLSFHDDLLAEQLGPVMETGHYIMPPDNMIGLCMMANGIAAGFAGNEVMFSEAFLPYAWPDSYRQTTAEDVVAIASIGTALVVATKGEPYLFSGVSSSNISGMKLPLMQACVSRKSMVVMDGFVLYAGTNGLVSVDGSGNAVIATEKIISPEQWREMFNPASINAYQYRGEYVARYTKKDGSQAVFIFNPQDMDIRHMSTTFDTAYNDVATDTLYLVKGTGLFVLQGATTPLPFVWRSKTFIAQENTSFSCLRIKAPYPERIGIAVFADGQTVIRLPAGALSGSVLKLPPVTGREWSLEVSGFGQVERITLSTSMAEMPA
;
A
#
# COMPACT_ATOMS: atom_id res chain seq x y z
N MET A 1 9.03 23.72 48.06
CA MET A 1 9.71 24.76 47.25
C MET A 1 9.51 24.40 45.79
N PRO A 2 9.51 25.38 44.85
CA PRO A 2 9.26 25.10 43.46
C PRO A 2 10.40 24.28 42.85
N ALA A 3 10.06 23.17 42.20
CA ALA A 3 10.97 22.35 41.41
C ALA A 3 10.24 21.94 40.12
N ILE A 4 10.98 21.85 39.01
CA ILE A 4 10.48 21.29 37.76
C ILE A 4 11.21 19.97 37.58
N ASP A 5 10.46 18.87 37.47
CA ASP A 5 11.05 17.54 37.38
C ASP A 5 10.39 16.73 36.27
N ILE A 6 11.15 16.45 35.22
CA ILE A 6 10.71 15.78 34.01
C ILE A 6 11.24 14.35 34.06
N ILE A 7 10.37 13.43 34.46
CA ILE A 7 10.67 12.00 34.64
C ILE A 7 10.27 11.11 33.46
N SER A 8 9.48 11.64 32.53
CA SER A 8 9.06 10.95 31.31
C SER A 8 8.99 11.94 30.16
N MET A 9 9.37 11.51 28.96
CA MET A 9 9.41 12.36 27.77
C MET A 9 8.65 11.71 26.62
N ARG A 10 7.92 12.54 25.86
CA ARG A 10 7.14 12.20 24.67
C ARG A 10 7.34 13.26 23.58
N GLY A 11 6.81 12.99 22.40
CA GLY A 11 6.83 13.89 21.25
C GLY A 11 5.88 15.08 21.39
N GLU A 12 5.57 15.67 20.25
CA GLU A 12 4.80 16.90 20.13
C GLU A 12 3.28 16.64 20.16
N MET A 13 2.55 17.57 20.77
CA MET A 13 1.09 17.65 20.72
C MET A 13 0.63 19.08 20.33
N PRO A 14 0.71 19.45 19.04
CA PRO A 14 0.53 20.85 18.58
C PRO A 14 -0.79 21.52 18.97
N ARG A 15 -1.88 20.76 19.17
CA ARG A 15 -3.21 21.29 19.50
C ARG A 15 -3.26 22.04 20.82
N VAL A 16 -2.38 21.70 21.77
CA VAL A 16 -2.41 22.23 23.13
C VAL A 16 -1.39 23.36 23.29
N LEU A 17 -1.81 24.43 23.97
CA LEU A 17 -0.93 25.58 24.22
C LEU A 17 0.32 25.18 25.01
N PRO A 18 1.47 25.86 24.80
CA PRO A 18 2.73 25.45 25.39
C PRO A 18 2.74 25.24 26.91
N HIS A 19 1.97 26.03 27.66
CA HIS A 19 1.90 25.91 29.12
C HIS A 19 0.84 24.93 29.63
N MET A 20 -0.09 24.51 28.76
CA MET A 20 -1.18 23.58 29.06
C MET A 20 -0.84 22.13 28.67
N LEU A 21 0.32 21.91 28.04
CA LEU A 21 0.77 20.57 27.70
C LEU A 21 0.95 19.72 28.98
N PRO A 22 0.64 18.42 28.92
CA PRO A 22 1.04 17.50 29.98
C PRO A 22 2.57 17.50 30.12
N ASP A 23 3.07 17.31 31.33
CA ASP A 23 4.50 17.48 31.67
C ASP A 23 5.46 16.62 30.85
N SER A 24 4.98 15.49 30.32
CA SER A 24 5.75 14.57 29.50
C SER A 24 5.90 15.01 28.04
N PHE A 25 4.98 15.83 27.51
CA PHE A 25 4.97 16.21 26.10
C PHE A 25 5.92 17.37 25.82
N SER A 26 6.30 17.48 24.55
CA SER A 26 7.27 18.46 24.07
C SER A 26 6.66 19.47 23.12
N LEU A 27 7.33 20.61 23.01
CA LEU A 27 7.08 21.61 21.96
C LEU A 27 7.85 21.30 20.68
N LEU A 28 8.94 20.55 20.80
CA LEU A 28 9.76 20.11 19.68
C LEU A 28 10.37 18.74 20.01
N ALA A 29 10.25 17.80 19.10
CA ALA A 29 10.93 16.50 19.16
C ALA A 29 11.48 16.14 17.78
N ARG A 30 12.79 16.21 17.62
CA ARG A 30 13.49 15.91 16.36
C ARG A 30 14.62 14.90 16.56
N ASN A 31 14.75 13.94 15.65
CA ASN A 31 15.80 12.89 15.67
C ASN A 31 15.86 12.08 16.98
N CYS A 32 14.71 11.81 17.60
CA CYS A 32 14.64 10.99 18.81
C CYS A 32 13.40 10.09 18.84
N HIS A 33 13.44 9.09 19.71
CA HIS A 33 12.30 8.23 20.05
C HIS A 33 12.19 8.05 21.56
N PHE A 34 11.01 7.63 22.03
CA PHE A 34 10.66 7.54 23.46
C PHE A 34 10.23 6.14 23.91
N ARG A 35 10.62 5.09 23.19
CA ARG A 35 10.25 3.68 23.47
C ARG A 35 10.47 3.22 24.92
N PHE A 36 11.39 3.86 25.65
CA PHE A 36 11.70 3.55 27.05
C PHE A 36 11.27 4.67 28.01
N GLY A 37 10.42 5.60 27.59
CA GLY A 37 10.00 6.77 28.36
C GLY A 37 11.04 7.89 28.49
N VAL A 38 12.19 7.73 27.83
CA VAL A 38 13.35 8.64 27.89
C VAL A 38 13.75 9.08 26.48
N ILE A 39 14.45 10.21 26.39
CA ILE A 39 14.90 10.74 25.09
C ILE A 39 16.06 9.88 24.60
N THR A 40 15.85 9.18 23.50
CA THR A 40 16.89 8.38 22.84
C THR A 40 17.08 8.87 21.41
N PRO A 41 18.30 9.26 20.98
CA PRO A 41 18.54 9.67 19.60
C PRO A 41 18.29 8.51 18.64
N VAL A 42 17.76 8.82 17.47
CA VAL A 42 17.71 7.85 16.37
C VAL A 42 19.09 7.73 15.73
N ASN A 43 19.41 6.57 15.17
CA ASN A 43 20.64 6.40 14.41
C ASN A 43 20.52 7.00 13.00
N ASP A 44 21.66 7.24 12.38
CA ASP A 44 21.72 7.65 10.98
C ASP A 44 21.38 6.48 10.05
N ASP A 45 21.06 6.81 8.82
CA ASP A 45 20.79 5.83 7.78
C ASP A 45 22.11 5.27 7.25
N VAL A 46 22.10 4.01 6.81
CA VAL A 46 23.28 3.39 6.17
C VAL A 46 23.01 3.16 4.70
N GLU A 47 23.95 3.53 3.83
CA GLU A 47 23.87 3.27 2.40
C GLU A 47 24.01 1.76 2.13
N SER A 48 23.13 1.24 1.28
CA SER A 48 23.25 -0.10 0.72
C SER A 48 24.14 -0.07 -0.52
N ASN A 49 24.74 -1.20 -0.89
CA ASN A 49 25.54 -1.32 -2.12
C ASN A 49 24.69 -1.37 -3.41
N ILE A 50 23.45 -0.84 -3.37
CA ILE A 50 22.49 -0.86 -4.47
C ILE A 50 22.25 0.56 -4.94
N THR A 51 22.54 0.80 -6.22
CA THR A 51 22.22 2.04 -6.93
C THR A 51 21.32 1.74 -8.12
N PHE A 52 20.23 2.47 -8.23
CA PHE A 52 19.27 2.33 -9.32
C PHE A 52 19.72 3.12 -10.56
N GLY A 53 19.39 2.59 -11.76
CA GLY A 53 19.65 3.29 -13.02
C GLY A 53 18.72 4.48 -13.30
N ILE A 54 17.70 4.65 -12.47
CA ILE A 54 16.73 5.74 -12.50
C ILE A 54 16.55 6.30 -11.08
N LYS A 55 16.00 7.51 -10.96
CA LYS A 55 15.43 8.01 -9.69
C LYS A 55 14.00 7.45 -9.55
N PRO A 56 13.76 6.42 -8.72
CA PRO A 56 12.43 5.82 -8.62
C PRO A 56 11.51 6.65 -7.74
N GLU A 57 10.23 6.70 -8.11
CA GLU A 57 9.14 7.14 -7.25
C GLU A 57 8.50 5.99 -6.47
N THR A 58 8.52 4.80 -7.05
CA THR A 58 8.00 3.57 -6.42
C THR A 58 9.06 2.49 -6.54
N ILE A 59 9.29 1.78 -5.44
CA ILE A 59 10.17 0.60 -5.39
C ILE A 59 9.40 -0.59 -4.82
N PHE A 60 9.74 -1.79 -5.27
CA PHE A 60 9.17 -3.04 -4.77
C PHE A 60 10.25 -4.11 -4.67
N LEU A 61 10.39 -4.71 -3.49
CA LEU A 61 11.36 -5.78 -3.27
C LEU A 61 10.85 -7.08 -3.89
N TYR A 62 11.38 -7.49 -5.04
CA TYR A 62 10.92 -8.72 -5.71
C TYR A 62 11.44 -9.98 -5.02
N ARG A 63 12.77 -10.18 -4.97
CA ARG A 63 13.43 -11.33 -4.32
C ARG A 63 14.84 -10.95 -3.90
N LYS A 64 15.20 -11.20 -2.63
CA LYS A 64 16.52 -10.92 -2.05
C LYS A 64 17.00 -9.50 -2.37
N ASP A 65 17.81 -9.33 -3.41
CA ASP A 65 18.46 -8.06 -3.80
C ASP A 65 17.93 -7.54 -5.14
N LYS A 66 16.89 -8.16 -5.70
CA LYS A 66 16.22 -7.73 -6.92
C LYS A 66 15.07 -6.80 -6.58
N TRP A 67 15.24 -5.54 -6.99
CA TRP A 67 14.26 -4.47 -6.83
C TRP A 67 13.59 -4.16 -8.15
N PHE A 68 12.29 -4.01 -8.10
CA PHE A 68 11.52 -3.36 -9.15
C PHE A 68 11.42 -1.87 -8.86
N THR A 69 11.56 -1.06 -9.90
CA THR A 69 11.68 0.39 -9.80
C THR A 69 10.88 1.08 -10.89
N TRP A 70 10.08 2.07 -10.53
CA TRP A 70 9.29 2.87 -11.47
C TRP A 70 9.43 4.36 -11.21
N GLN A 71 9.39 5.17 -12.27
CA GLN A 71 9.37 6.63 -12.17
C GLN A 71 7.97 7.19 -11.86
N GLY A 72 6.92 6.38 -12.02
CA GLY A 72 5.55 6.74 -11.67
C GLY A 72 5.07 6.06 -10.40
N MET A 73 3.84 6.39 -10.02
CA MET A 73 3.14 5.69 -8.94
C MET A 73 2.67 4.32 -9.43
N VAL A 74 3.13 3.26 -8.76
CA VAL A 74 2.78 1.89 -9.10
C VAL A 74 2.34 1.14 -7.86
N ASP A 75 1.23 0.41 -7.97
CA ASP A 75 0.77 -0.52 -6.93
C ASP A 75 1.12 -1.92 -7.41
N ALA A 76 1.94 -2.63 -6.63
CA ALA A 76 2.44 -3.94 -6.99
C ALA A 76 2.14 -4.95 -5.89
N VAL A 77 1.65 -6.12 -6.29
CA VAL A 77 1.30 -7.21 -5.39
C VAL A 77 1.91 -8.53 -5.87
N ARG A 78 2.25 -9.39 -4.91
CA ARG A 78 2.69 -10.75 -5.20
C ARG A 78 1.49 -11.62 -5.59
N SER A 79 1.75 -12.67 -6.35
CA SER A 79 0.74 -13.68 -6.66
C SER A 79 0.14 -14.30 -5.38
N PRO A 80 -1.20 -14.43 -5.28
CA PRO A 80 -1.84 -15.16 -4.19
C PRO A 80 -1.73 -16.68 -4.36
N VAL A 81 -1.31 -17.15 -5.54
CA VAL A 81 -1.23 -18.58 -5.85
C VAL A 81 -0.12 -19.22 -5.01
N ALA A 82 -0.48 -20.28 -4.28
CA ALA A 82 0.45 -21.03 -3.48
C ALA A 82 1.59 -21.60 -4.34
N GLN A 83 2.84 -21.38 -3.91
CA GLN A 83 4.04 -21.88 -4.61
C GLN A 83 4.07 -21.54 -6.10
N ASP A 84 3.64 -20.33 -6.49
CA ASP A 84 3.59 -19.90 -7.89
C ASP A 84 4.93 -20.15 -8.63
N PRO A 85 4.97 -21.11 -9.58
CA PRO A 85 6.22 -21.53 -10.20
C PRO A 85 6.85 -20.43 -11.05
N TYR A 86 6.02 -19.50 -11.54
CA TYR A 86 6.44 -18.36 -12.36
C TYR A 86 6.92 -17.17 -11.53
N GLY A 87 6.61 -17.14 -10.22
CA GLY A 87 6.92 -16.02 -9.34
C GLY A 87 6.32 -14.70 -9.81
N ARG A 88 5.01 -14.69 -10.12
CA ARG A 88 4.34 -13.53 -10.70
C ARG A 88 4.21 -12.36 -9.73
N VAL A 89 4.30 -11.17 -10.31
CA VAL A 89 3.94 -9.90 -9.68
C VAL A 89 2.95 -9.20 -10.59
N TYR A 90 1.84 -8.79 -10.00
CA TYR A 90 0.79 -8.02 -10.66
C TYR A 90 0.94 -6.56 -10.26
N TYR A 91 0.76 -5.63 -11.19
CA TYR A 91 0.86 -4.22 -10.88
C TYR A 91 0.05 -3.31 -11.79
N THR A 92 -0.27 -2.12 -11.30
CA THR A 92 -0.93 -1.05 -12.05
C THR A 92 -0.05 0.20 -12.06
N ASP A 93 0.24 0.74 -13.24
CA ASP A 93 1.07 1.94 -13.45
C ASP A 93 0.34 3.10 -14.14
N GLY A 94 -0.99 3.04 -14.19
CA GLY A 94 -1.85 4.08 -14.77
C GLY A 94 -2.13 3.93 -16.27
N GLN A 95 -1.65 2.86 -16.93
CA GLN A 95 -1.97 2.57 -18.33
C GLN A 95 -2.98 1.44 -18.51
N TYR A 96 -2.60 0.25 -18.02
CA TYR A 96 -3.43 -0.94 -17.94
C TYR A 96 -2.80 -1.88 -16.91
N PRO A 97 -3.58 -2.73 -16.24
CA PRO A 97 -3.05 -3.71 -15.30
C PRO A 97 -2.11 -4.70 -15.98
N LYS A 98 -0.98 -5.01 -15.32
CA LYS A 98 0.13 -5.79 -15.89
C LYS A 98 0.48 -6.96 -14.99
N VAL A 99 1.03 -8.00 -15.60
CA VAL A 99 1.65 -9.14 -14.93
C VAL A 99 3.08 -9.33 -15.44
N THR A 100 4.00 -9.58 -14.53
CA THR A 100 5.38 -9.98 -14.86
C THR A 100 5.75 -11.25 -14.11
N SER A 101 6.66 -12.04 -14.66
CA SER A 101 7.15 -13.30 -14.09
C SER A 101 8.66 -13.26 -13.90
N ALA A 102 9.23 -14.15 -13.09
CA ALA A 102 10.66 -14.17 -12.80
C ALA A 102 11.53 -14.11 -14.07
N GLN A 103 11.13 -14.88 -15.09
CA GLN A 103 11.86 -15.05 -16.35
C GLN A 103 11.95 -13.73 -17.15
N ILE A 104 10.85 -12.97 -17.23
CA ILE A 104 10.78 -11.74 -18.04
C ILE A 104 11.05 -10.47 -17.22
N ALA A 105 10.77 -10.51 -15.91
CA ALA A 105 10.97 -9.37 -15.02
C ALA A 105 12.45 -9.07 -14.83
N THR A 106 13.29 -10.11 -14.78
CA THR A 106 14.71 -10.01 -14.46
C THR A 106 15.64 -10.32 -15.63
N SER A 107 15.11 -10.37 -16.85
CA SER A 107 15.89 -10.58 -18.06
C SER A 107 16.73 -9.35 -18.41
N GLY A 108 18.02 -9.54 -18.72
CA GLY A 108 18.89 -8.46 -19.18
C GLY A 108 19.43 -7.56 -18.06
N LYS A 109 19.88 -6.35 -18.43
CA LYS A 109 20.30 -5.32 -17.48
C LYS A 109 19.10 -4.41 -17.20
N GLY A 110 18.81 -4.19 -15.92
CA GLY A 110 17.65 -3.40 -15.46
C GLY A 110 17.59 -1.95 -16.02
N PRO A 111 16.59 -1.15 -15.62
CA PRO A 111 15.71 -1.33 -14.47
C PRO A 111 14.74 -2.52 -14.60
N TYR A 112 14.39 -3.11 -13.46
CA TYR A 112 13.41 -4.19 -13.39
C TYR A 112 12.04 -3.62 -12.94
N PRO A 113 10.91 -4.24 -13.31
CA PRO A 113 10.81 -5.34 -14.27
C PRO A 113 11.13 -4.86 -15.69
N THR A 114 11.87 -5.67 -16.45
CA THR A 114 12.29 -5.31 -17.82
C THR A 114 11.17 -5.53 -18.84
N THR A 115 10.32 -6.53 -18.61
CA THR A 115 9.19 -6.84 -19.49
C THR A 115 7.98 -7.25 -18.67
N SER A 116 6.80 -6.99 -19.21
CA SER A 116 5.50 -7.37 -18.63
C SER A 116 4.51 -7.69 -19.73
N TYR A 117 3.47 -8.42 -19.34
CA TYR A 117 2.31 -8.70 -20.16
C TYR A 117 1.09 -7.96 -19.59
N ARG A 118 0.11 -7.74 -20.44
CA ARG A 118 -1.20 -7.23 -20.02
C ARG A 118 -1.89 -8.29 -19.15
N LEU A 119 -2.48 -7.86 -18.03
CA LEU A 119 -3.23 -8.73 -17.13
C LEU A 119 -4.58 -9.10 -17.74
N GLY A 120 -4.96 -10.37 -17.59
CA GLY A 120 -6.18 -10.90 -18.18
C GLY A 120 -5.97 -11.39 -19.61
N VAL A 121 -6.94 -12.16 -20.07
CA VAL A 121 -6.92 -12.78 -21.39
C VAL A 121 -8.13 -12.27 -22.17
N PRO A 122 -7.94 -11.69 -23.37
CA PRO A 122 -9.05 -11.14 -24.14
C PRO A 122 -9.95 -12.25 -24.68
N ALA A 123 -11.23 -11.94 -24.86
CA ALA A 123 -12.14 -12.78 -25.64
C ALA A 123 -11.72 -12.77 -27.12
N PRO A 124 -11.89 -13.88 -27.86
CA PRO A 124 -11.89 -13.85 -29.31
C PRO A 124 -12.98 -12.92 -29.85
N GLU A 125 -12.64 -12.03 -30.78
CA GLU A 125 -13.56 -11.01 -31.30
C GLU A 125 -14.49 -11.53 -32.40
N SER A 126 -14.10 -12.60 -33.09
CA SER A 126 -14.83 -13.17 -34.23
C SER A 126 -15.33 -14.59 -33.92
N PRO A 127 -16.55 -14.94 -34.37
CA PRO A 127 -17.08 -16.29 -34.20
C PRO A 127 -16.30 -17.27 -35.08
N ILE A 128 -16.34 -18.55 -34.71
CA ILE A 128 -15.78 -19.62 -35.53
C ILE A 128 -16.66 -19.80 -36.77
N ILE A 129 -16.03 -19.82 -37.94
CA ILE A 129 -16.71 -20.13 -39.20
C ILE A 129 -16.77 -21.64 -39.32
N CYS A 130 -17.98 -22.19 -39.42
CA CYS A 130 -18.20 -23.62 -39.40
C CYS A 130 -18.83 -24.08 -40.73
N THR A 131 -18.34 -25.20 -41.27
CA THR A 131 -18.91 -25.85 -42.45
C THR A 131 -19.31 -27.27 -42.09
N THR A 132 -20.59 -27.63 -42.23
CA THR A 132 -21.06 -28.98 -41.94
C THR A 132 -20.73 -29.93 -43.09
N LEU A 133 -20.25 -31.11 -42.74
CA LEU A 133 -19.95 -32.20 -43.65
C LEU A 133 -20.85 -33.38 -43.29
N ASN A 134 -22.06 -33.38 -43.85
CA ASN A 134 -23.01 -34.45 -43.62
C ASN A 134 -22.80 -35.59 -44.64
N PRO A 135 -22.90 -36.86 -44.23
CA PRO A 135 -22.85 -37.98 -45.17
C PRO A 135 -23.97 -37.85 -46.23
N PRO A 136 -23.76 -38.40 -47.44
CA PRO A 136 -24.81 -38.43 -48.45
C PRO A 136 -26.03 -39.20 -47.92
N VAL A 137 -27.23 -38.74 -48.28
CA VAL A 137 -28.50 -39.36 -47.88
C VAL A 137 -28.49 -40.83 -48.32
N SER A 138 -28.47 -41.76 -47.37
CA SER A 138 -28.73 -43.18 -47.61
C SER A 138 -30.25 -43.42 -47.65
N ASP A 139 -30.71 -44.45 -48.36
CA ASP A 139 -32.13 -44.83 -48.47
C ASP A 139 -32.79 -45.32 -47.15
N GLU A 140 -32.09 -45.19 -46.01
CA GLU A 140 -32.67 -45.37 -44.67
C GLU A 140 -33.35 -44.05 -44.26
N GLU A 141 -34.55 -44.13 -43.65
CA GLU A 141 -35.35 -42.97 -43.27
C GLU A 141 -34.49 -41.95 -42.48
N ASP A 142 -34.21 -40.80 -43.12
CA ASP A 142 -33.62 -39.60 -42.53
C ASP A 142 -34.59 -39.09 -41.46
N ASP A 143 -34.49 -39.63 -40.24
CA ASP A 143 -35.32 -39.24 -39.11
C ASP A 143 -34.83 -37.87 -38.60
N PRO A 144 -35.64 -36.81 -38.68
CA PRO A 144 -35.27 -35.48 -38.17
C PRO A 144 -34.98 -35.46 -36.67
N THR A 145 -35.30 -36.53 -35.93
CA THR A 145 -34.95 -36.68 -34.51
C THR A 145 -33.50 -37.13 -34.27
N ASP A 146 -32.79 -37.58 -35.31
CA ASP A 146 -31.36 -37.93 -35.27
C ASP A 146 -30.43 -36.73 -35.58
N ASP A 147 -31.00 -35.56 -35.90
CA ASP A 147 -30.24 -34.33 -36.18
C ASP A 147 -29.79 -33.63 -34.88
N GLU A 148 -28.52 -33.23 -34.85
CA GLU A 148 -27.93 -32.48 -33.74
C GLU A 148 -27.76 -31.00 -34.08
N THR A 149 -28.35 -30.13 -33.26
CA THR A 149 -28.06 -28.70 -33.29
C THR A 149 -26.77 -28.42 -32.52
N ARG A 150 -25.75 -27.87 -33.19
CA ARG A 150 -24.45 -27.55 -32.61
C ARG A 150 -24.11 -26.06 -32.76
N PHE A 151 -23.55 -25.51 -31.70
CA PHE A 151 -22.90 -24.20 -31.66
C PHE A 151 -21.46 -24.38 -31.20
N TYR A 152 -20.54 -23.59 -31.74
CA TYR A 152 -19.14 -23.58 -31.33
C TYR A 152 -18.74 -22.23 -30.78
N THR A 153 -17.82 -22.24 -29.81
CA THR A 153 -17.10 -21.04 -29.37
C THR A 153 -15.64 -21.39 -29.09
N GLN A 154 -14.81 -20.37 -28.92
CA GLN A 154 -13.41 -20.52 -28.55
C GLN A 154 -13.03 -19.56 -27.42
N THR A 155 -12.00 -19.94 -26.68
CA THR A 155 -11.30 -19.11 -25.69
C THR A 155 -9.81 -19.08 -26.02
N PHE A 156 -9.08 -18.12 -25.44
CA PHE A 156 -7.62 -18.07 -25.50
C PHE A 156 -7.01 -18.45 -24.16
N VAL A 157 -5.80 -19.03 -24.21
CA VAL A 157 -5.04 -19.44 -23.03
C VAL A 157 -3.59 -18.94 -23.12
N THR A 158 -3.11 -18.35 -22.03
CA THR A 158 -1.73 -17.84 -21.93
C THR A 158 -0.72 -18.97 -21.71
N ALA A 159 0.56 -18.69 -21.91
CA ALA A 159 1.63 -19.64 -21.55
C ALA A 159 1.65 -20.02 -20.05
N TYR A 160 0.93 -19.27 -19.20
CA TYR A 160 0.79 -19.54 -17.78
C TYR A 160 -0.46 -20.38 -17.44
N GLY A 161 -1.22 -20.82 -18.44
CA GLY A 161 -2.44 -21.61 -18.27
C GLY A 161 -3.66 -20.80 -17.85
N GLU A 162 -3.63 -19.47 -17.99
CA GLU A 162 -4.76 -18.59 -17.69
C GLU A 162 -5.70 -18.56 -18.91
N GLU A 163 -6.99 -18.82 -18.70
CA GLU A 163 -7.99 -18.89 -19.77
C GLU A 163 -8.96 -17.70 -19.71
N GLY A 164 -9.21 -17.07 -20.86
CA GLY A 164 -10.14 -15.96 -20.98
C GLY A 164 -11.60 -16.36 -21.19
N PRO A 165 -12.49 -15.37 -21.34
CA PRO A 165 -13.89 -15.62 -21.63
C PRO A 165 -14.09 -16.08 -23.08
N PRO A 166 -15.20 -16.77 -23.38
CA PRO A 166 -15.53 -17.21 -24.72
C PRO A 166 -15.75 -16.03 -25.66
N GLY A 167 -15.39 -16.25 -26.92
CA GLY A 167 -15.80 -15.38 -28.01
C GLY A 167 -17.28 -15.55 -28.37
N PRO A 168 -17.77 -14.78 -29.36
CA PRO A 168 -19.13 -14.95 -29.85
C PRO A 168 -19.33 -16.37 -30.40
N GLN A 169 -20.54 -16.90 -30.19
CA GLN A 169 -20.93 -18.21 -30.69
C GLN A 169 -20.98 -18.23 -32.22
N SER A 170 -20.71 -19.40 -32.81
CA SER A 170 -20.94 -19.65 -34.23
C SER A 170 -22.41 -19.50 -34.61
N LEU A 171 -22.69 -19.46 -35.90
CA LEU A 171 -24.05 -19.68 -36.39
C LEU A 171 -24.53 -21.08 -36.00
N GLU A 172 -25.85 -21.25 -35.94
CA GLU A 172 -26.50 -22.54 -35.71
C GLU A 172 -26.14 -23.52 -36.83
N LEU A 173 -25.79 -24.75 -36.44
CA LEU A 173 -25.44 -25.82 -37.36
C LEU A 173 -26.33 -27.01 -37.09
N THR A 174 -26.94 -27.56 -38.14
CA THR A 174 -27.61 -28.87 -38.10
C THR A 174 -26.66 -29.92 -38.64
N VAL A 175 -26.19 -30.80 -37.76
CA VAL A 175 -25.30 -31.91 -38.11
C VAL A 175 -26.09 -33.19 -38.07
N LYS A 176 -26.12 -33.90 -39.20
CA LYS A 176 -26.78 -35.19 -39.33
C LYS A 176 -25.98 -36.26 -38.62
N LYS A 177 -26.64 -37.38 -38.26
CA LYS A 177 -25.98 -38.56 -37.71
C LYS A 177 -24.80 -39.01 -38.57
N GLY A 178 -23.62 -39.13 -37.94
CA GLY A 178 -22.37 -39.47 -38.62
C GLY A 178 -21.72 -38.33 -39.42
N GLY A 179 -22.26 -37.11 -39.33
CA GLY A 179 -21.67 -35.90 -39.89
C GLY A 179 -20.59 -35.29 -38.99
N SER A 180 -19.71 -34.51 -39.62
CA SER A 180 -18.58 -33.80 -38.98
C SER A 180 -18.65 -32.30 -39.30
N VAL A 181 -17.82 -31.48 -38.63
CA VAL A 181 -17.78 -30.03 -38.86
C VAL A 181 -16.34 -29.56 -39.08
N ASP A 182 -16.11 -28.84 -40.17
CA ASP A 182 -14.88 -28.10 -40.39
C ASP A 182 -14.98 -26.72 -39.76
N LEU A 183 -14.04 -26.40 -38.87
CA LEU A 183 -13.92 -25.15 -38.17
C LEU A 183 -12.79 -24.31 -38.77
N SER A 184 -13.08 -23.06 -39.07
CA SER A 184 -12.13 -22.05 -39.52
C SER A 184 -12.15 -20.86 -38.56
N MET A 185 -10.97 -20.47 -38.08
CA MET A 185 -10.82 -19.48 -37.01
C MET A 185 -9.90 -18.34 -37.44
N GLN A 186 -10.03 -17.20 -36.76
CA GLN A 186 -9.14 -16.06 -36.96
C GLN A 186 -7.87 -16.17 -36.09
N PRO A 187 -6.76 -15.54 -36.50
CA PRO A 187 -5.56 -15.43 -35.67
C PRO A 187 -5.89 -14.72 -34.35
N PRO A 188 -5.16 -15.03 -33.26
CA PRO A 188 -5.36 -14.34 -31.99
C PRO A 188 -5.02 -12.85 -32.16
N PRO A 189 -5.69 -11.97 -31.40
CA PRO A 189 -5.43 -10.55 -31.49
C PRO A 189 -3.97 -10.26 -31.10
N LEU A 190 -3.35 -9.28 -31.77
CA LEU A 190 -2.03 -8.79 -31.41
C LEU A 190 -2.11 -7.99 -30.11
N GLN A 191 -2.18 -8.70 -28.99
CA GLN A 191 -2.21 -8.13 -27.65
C GLN A 191 -1.06 -8.69 -26.82
N HIS A 192 -0.59 -7.89 -25.86
CA HIS A 192 0.56 -8.19 -25.02
C HIS A 192 0.23 -9.22 -23.90
N SER A 193 -0.67 -10.19 -24.12
CA SER A 193 -1.14 -11.15 -23.10
C SER A 193 -0.48 -12.54 -23.17
N ASN A 194 0.58 -12.71 -23.98
CA ASN A 194 1.32 -13.98 -24.11
C ASN A 194 0.45 -15.21 -24.39
N ILE A 195 -0.50 -15.06 -25.32
CA ILE A 195 -1.42 -16.13 -25.75
C ILE A 195 -0.63 -17.20 -26.52
N THR A 196 -0.76 -18.46 -26.11
CA THR A 196 -0.05 -19.59 -26.75
C THR A 196 -0.97 -20.70 -27.23
N LEU A 197 -2.15 -20.83 -26.63
CA LEU A 197 -3.14 -21.86 -26.96
C LEU A 197 -4.53 -21.24 -27.16
N ARG A 198 -5.41 -21.99 -27.80
CA ARG A 198 -6.85 -21.75 -27.91
C ARG A 198 -7.60 -23.03 -27.55
N ARG A 199 -8.74 -22.90 -26.87
CA ARG A 199 -9.65 -24.02 -26.60
C ARG A 199 -10.92 -23.85 -27.40
N ILE A 200 -11.40 -24.94 -28.00
CA ILE A 200 -12.64 -24.97 -28.77
C ILE A 200 -13.69 -25.69 -27.96
N TYR A 201 -14.88 -25.11 -27.85
CA TYR A 201 -16.01 -25.68 -27.14
C TYR A 201 -17.20 -25.85 -28.07
N ARG A 202 -18.02 -26.88 -27.81
CA ARG A 202 -19.23 -27.21 -28.56
C ARG A 202 -20.42 -27.38 -27.61
N SER A 203 -21.58 -26.89 -28.02
CA SER A 203 -22.82 -27.08 -27.26
C SER A 203 -23.27 -28.54 -27.27
N VAL A 204 -23.75 -29.04 -26.13
CA VAL A 204 -24.45 -30.32 -26.03
C VAL A 204 -25.84 -30.09 -25.42
N SER A 205 -26.88 -30.59 -26.09
CA SER A 205 -28.26 -30.56 -25.60
C SER A 205 -28.53 -31.73 -24.65
N GLY A 206 -28.40 -31.48 -23.34
CA GLY A 206 -28.74 -32.46 -22.31
C GLY A 206 -29.54 -31.82 -21.16
N GLY A 207 -30.76 -32.31 -20.90
CA GLY A 207 -31.50 -31.97 -19.67
C GLY A 207 -32.10 -30.56 -19.58
N GLY A 208 -32.21 -29.81 -20.69
CA GLY A 208 -32.90 -28.51 -20.73
C GLY A 208 -32.01 -27.26 -20.59
N ASN A 209 -30.70 -27.44 -20.38
CA ASN A 209 -29.68 -26.40 -20.52
C ASN A 209 -28.68 -26.82 -21.62
N ALA A 210 -28.18 -25.85 -22.40
CA ALA A 210 -27.12 -26.10 -23.38
C ALA A 210 -25.78 -25.69 -22.74
N ASP A 211 -24.99 -26.69 -22.33
CA ASP A 211 -23.64 -26.48 -21.82
C ASP A 211 -22.62 -26.57 -22.96
N PHE A 212 -21.54 -25.81 -22.86
CA PHE A 212 -20.40 -25.85 -23.79
C PHE A 212 -19.32 -26.77 -23.22
N LEU A 213 -19.06 -27.89 -23.92
CA LEU A 213 -18.03 -28.87 -23.53
C LEU A 213 -16.79 -28.73 -24.42
N LEU A 214 -15.62 -28.98 -23.85
CA LEU A 214 -14.34 -28.87 -24.53
C LEU A 214 -14.22 -29.90 -25.66
N VAL A 215 -13.98 -29.45 -26.88
CA VAL A 215 -13.70 -30.30 -28.05
C VAL A 215 -12.20 -30.61 -28.10
N THR A 216 -11.37 -29.57 -28.08
CA THR A 216 -9.91 -29.71 -28.23
C THR A 216 -9.17 -28.45 -27.76
N GLU A 217 -7.86 -28.61 -27.54
CA GLU A 217 -6.90 -27.53 -27.28
C GLU A 217 -5.86 -27.51 -28.40
N LEU A 218 -5.65 -26.33 -29.00
CA LEU A 218 -4.77 -26.15 -30.15
C LEU A 218 -3.77 -25.03 -29.89
N PRO A 219 -2.57 -25.07 -30.52
CA PRO A 219 -1.71 -23.90 -30.61
C PRO A 219 -2.48 -22.68 -31.12
N ALA A 220 -2.25 -21.51 -30.54
CA ALA A 220 -2.99 -20.31 -30.89
C ALA A 220 -2.83 -19.91 -32.37
N GLY A 221 -1.76 -20.34 -33.05
CA GLY A 221 -1.56 -20.12 -34.48
C GLY A 221 -2.33 -21.07 -35.41
N THR A 222 -2.95 -22.13 -34.89
CA THR A 222 -3.75 -23.08 -35.69
C THR A 222 -5.11 -22.46 -36.01
N LEU A 223 -5.43 -22.36 -37.30
CA LEU A 223 -6.63 -21.66 -37.80
C LEU A 223 -7.70 -22.58 -38.39
N SER A 224 -7.46 -23.89 -38.42
CA SER A 224 -8.43 -24.87 -38.92
C SER A 224 -8.46 -26.12 -38.05
N PHE A 225 -9.64 -26.70 -37.85
CA PHE A 225 -9.84 -27.95 -37.11
C PHE A 225 -11.02 -28.73 -37.70
N HIS A 226 -10.90 -30.05 -37.78
CA HIS A 226 -11.97 -30.94 -38.21
C HIS A 226 -12.52 -31.63 -36.96
N ASP A 227 -13.79 -31.37 -36.62
CA ASP A 227 -14.47 -32.00 -35.50
C ASP A 227 -15.34 -33.18 -35.98
N ASP A 228 -14.85 -34.39 -35.70
CA ASP A 228 -15.52 -35.68 -35.89
C ASP A 228 -15.86 -36.37 -34.55
N LEU A 229 -15.75 -35.66 -33.42
CA LEU A 229 -15.93 -36.24 -32.09
C LEU A 229 -17.41 -36.43 -31.74
N LEU A 230 -17.72 -37.58 -31.13
CA LEU A 230 -19.01 -37.86 -30.49
C LEU A 230 -19.17 -37.06 -29.19
N ALA A 231 -20.42 -36.84 -28.76
CA ALA A 231 -20.71 -36.07 -27.54
C ALA A 231 -20.05 -36.65 -26.27
N GLU A 232 -19.96 -37.98 -26.17
CA GLU A 232 -19.31 -38.69 -25.05
C GLU A 232 -17.79 -38.52 -25.00
N GLN A 233 -17.17 -38.07 -26.10
CA GLN A 233 -15.74 -37.85 -26.21
C GLN A 233 -15.33 -36.42 -25.85
N LEU A 234 -16.30 -35.54 -25.59
CA LEU A 234 -16.03 -34.16 -25.20
C LEU A 234 -15.49 -34.11 -23.77
N GLY A 235 -14.63 -33.12 -23.54
CA GLY A 235 -14.01 -32.83 -22.26
C GLY A 235 -14.92 -32.05 -21.31
N PRO A 236 -14.33 -31.37 -20.32
CA PRO A 236 -15.08 -30.67 -19.28
C PRO A 236 -15.91 -29.50 -19.81
N VAL A 237 -16.90 -29.09 -19.01
CA VAL A 237 -17.70 -27.89 -19.25
C VAL A 237 -16.86 -26.62 -19.12
N MET A 238 -17.16 -25.62 -19.94
CA MET A 238 -16.53 -24.31 -19.88
C MET A 238 -16.96 -23.53 -18.63
N GLU A 239 -15.99 -23.16 -17.79
CA GLU A 239 -16.24 -22.40 -16.56
C GLU A 239 -15.87 -20.91 -16.68
N THR A 240 -15.19 -20.51 -17.77
CA THR A 240 -14.54 -19.19 -17.90
C THR A 240 -15.45 -18.10 -18.48
N GLY A 241 -16.75 -18.34 -18.59
CA GLY A 241 -17.73 -17.41 -19.17
C GLY A 241 -17.68 -15.98 -18.62
N HIS A 242 -17.25 -15.83 -17.36
CA HIS A 242 -17.20 -14.57 -16.61
C HIS A 242 -15.76 -14.08 -16.34
N TYR A 243 -14.73 -14.75 -16.88
CA TYR A 243 -13.32 -14.44 -16.63
C TYR A 243 -12.82 -13.25 -17.46
N ILE A 244 -13.49 -12.11 -17.29
CA ILE A 244 -13.24 -10.90 -18.07
C ILE A 244 -11.92 -10.27 -17.62
N MET A 245 -11.14 -9.71 -18.56
CA MET A 245 -9.92 -8.98 -18.21
C MET A 245 -10.25 -7.66 -17.48
N PRO A 246 -9.35 -7.16 -16.60
CA PRO A 246 -9.59 -5.88 -15.95
C PRO A 246 -9.54 -4.72 -16.98
N PRO A 247 -10.28 -3.62 -16.73
CA PRO A 247 -10.29 -2.48 -17.63
C PRO A 247 -8.96 -1.70 -17.61
N ASP A 248 -8.63 -1.04 -18.73
CA ASP A 248 -7.36 -0.33 -18.93
C ASP A 248 -7.14 0.77 -17.89
N ASN A 249 -8.20 1.50 -17.52
CA ASN A 249 -8.12 2.59 -16.55
C ASN A 249 -8.07 2.12 -15.09
N MET A 250 -8.02 0.81 -14.81
CA MET A 250 -7.93 0.29 -13.45
C MET A 250 -6.56 0.59 -12.81
N ILE A 251 -6.61 1.14 -11.61
CA ILE A 251 -5.45 1.45 -10.77
C ILE A 251 -5.67 0.95 -9.35
N GLY A 252 -4.62 0.99 -8.52
CA GLY A 252 -4.75 0.77 -7.08
C GLY A 252 -4.95 -0.69 -6.75
N LEU A 253 -3.99 -1.51 -7.14
CA LEU A 253 -4.04 -2.94 -6.93
C LEU A 253 -3.66 -3.32 -5.49
N CYS A 254 -4.51 -4.05 -4.80
CA CYS A 254 -4.20 -4.67 -3.51
C CYS A 254 -4.74 -6.11 -3.43
N MET A 255 -4.15 -6.93 -2.55
CA MET A 255 -4.58 -8.31 -2.32
C MET A 255 -5.26 -8.43 -0.97
N MET A 256 -6.46 -9.02 -0.95
CA MET A 256 -7.15 -9.43 0.26
C MET A 256 -6.63 -10.79 0.74
N ALA A 257 -6.82 -11.09 2.03
CA ALA A 257 -6.27 -12.31 2.66
C ALA A 257 -6.86 -13.62 2.11
N ASN A 258 -8.02 -13.57 1.45
CA ASN A 258 -8.68 -14.70 0.79
C ASN A 258 -8.27 -14.85 -0.69
N GLY A 259 -7.21 -14.17 -1.13
CA GLY A 259 -6.70 -14.30 -2.50
C GLY A 259 -7.46 -13.49 -3.55
N ILE A 260 -8.44 -12.67 -3.15
CA ILE A 260 -9.16 -11.75 -4.03
C ILE A 260 -8.29 -10.52 -4.27
N ALA A 261 -8.06 -10.18 -5.53
CA ALA A 261 -7.45 -8.91 -5.91
C ALA A 261 -8.54 -7.84 -5.98
N ALA A 262 -8.23 -6.64 -5.50
CA ALA A 262 -9.09 -5.48 -5.64
C ALA A 262 -8.38 -4.35 -6.37
N GLY A 263 -9.14 -3.60 -7.17
CA GLY A 263 -8.70 -2.43 -7.92
C GLY A 263 -9.84 -1.43 -8.04
N PHE A 264 -9.55 -0.23 -8.55
CA PHE A 264 -10.57 0.77 -8.75
C PHE A 264 -10.33 1.60 -10.02
N ALA A 265 -11.42 2.16 -10.56
CA ALA A 265 -11.39 3.12 -11.65
C ALA A 265 -12.53 4.14 -11.46
N GLY A 266 -12.19 5.43 -11.33
CA GLY A 266 -13.20 6.45 -11.00
C GLY A 266 -13.87 6.15 -9.66
N ASN A 267 -15.20 6.00 -9.67
CA ASN A 267 -16.01 5.63 -8.51
C ASN A 267 -16.41 4.14 -8.48
N GLU A 268 -15.80 3.30 -9.32
CA GLU A 268 -16.01 1.86 -9.33
C GLU A 268 -14.89 1.14 -8.57
N VAL A 269 -15.27 0.18 -7.73
CA VAL A 269 -14.39 -0.78 -7.07
C VAL A 269 -14.62 -2.15 -7.69
N MET A 270 -13.55 -2.80 -8.12
CA MET A 270 -13.57 -4.04 -8.88
C MET A 270 -12.88 -5.13 -8.07
N PHE A 271 -13.35 -6.36 -8.20
CA PHE A 271 -12.79 -7.52 -7.51
C PHE A 271 -12.55 -8.67 -8.48
N SER A 272 -11.44 -9.38 -8.30
CA SER A 272 -11.13 -10.57 -9.08
C SER A 272 -11.82 -11.82 -8.53
N GLU A 273 -11.81 -12.88 -9.32
CA GLU A 273 -11.98 -14.23 -8.78
C GLU A 273 -10.90 -14.55 -7.75
N ALA A 274 -11.26 -15.34 -6.74
CA ALA A 274 -10.35 -15.72 -5.67
C ALA A 274 -9.18 -16.54 -6.24
N PHE A 275 -7.95 -16.13 -5.91
CA PHE A 275 -6.71 -16.75 -6.41
C PHE A 275 -6.50 -16.69 -7.93
N LEU A 276 -7.36 -15.98 -8.66
CA LEU A 276 -7.25 -15.78 -10.11
C LEU A 276 -7.23 -14.28 -10.45
N PRO A 277 -6.12 -13.55 -10.19
CA PRO A 277 -6.04 -12.10 -10.44
C PRO A 277 -6.19 -11.67 -11.91
N TYR A 278 -6.33 -12.61 -12.85
CA TYR A 278 -6.56 -12.33 -14.27
C TYR A 278 -8.05 -12.27 -14.65
N ALA A 279 -8.96 -12.71 -13.77
CA ALA A 279 -10.40 -12.79 -14.01
C ALA A 279 -11.15 -11.78 -13.12
N TRP A 280 -11.83 -10.81 -13.73
CA TRP A 280 -12.51 -9.67 -13.09
C TRP A 280 -13.97 -9.58 -13.55
N PRO A 281 -14.87 -10.43 -13.03
CA PRO A 281 -16.27 -10.46 -13.44
C PRO A 281 -17.00 -9.14 -13.21
N ASP A 282 -17.77 -8.68 -14.18
CA ASP A 282 -18.54 -7.43 -14.08
C ASP A 282 -19.58 -7.46 -12.95
N SER A 283 -20.11 -8.63 -12.62
CA SER A 283 -21.04 -8.85 -11.50
C SER A 283 -20.45 -8.53 -10.13
N TYR A 284 -19.12 -8.48 -10.00
CA TYR A 284 -18.46 -8.18 -8.73
C TYR A 284 -18.14 -6.69 -8.58
N ARG A 285 -18.39 -5.87 -9.60
CA ARG A 285 -18.18 -4.43 -9.50
C ARG A 285 -19.12 -3.81 -8.48
N GLN A 286 -18.57 -2.93 -7.66
CA GLN A 286 -19.29 -2.13 -6.69
C GLN A 286 -19.04 -0.65 -6.97
N THR A 287 -19.92 0.22 -6.50
CA THR A 287 -19.81 1.66 -6.74
C THR A 287 -19.76 2.45 -5.43
N THR A 288 -19.06 3.57 -5.47
CA THR A 288 -19.05 4.59 -4.42
C THR A 288 -19.72 5.87 -4.94
N ALA A 289 -20.17 6.72 -4.02
CA ALA A 289 -20.77 8.01 -4.36
C ALA A 289 -19.76 8.99 -4.99
N GLU A 290 -18.53 9.00 -4.49
CA GLU A 290 -17.43 9.82 -5.01
C GLU A 290 -16.31 8.97 -5.59
N ASP A 291 -15.45 9.59 -6.41
CA ASP A 291 -14.26 8.95 -6.96
C ASP A 291 -13.37 8.38 -5.84
N VAL A 292 -12.89 7.17 -6.07
CA VAL A 292 -11.92 6.49 -5.21
C VAL A 292 -10.55 7.13 -5.39
N VAL A 293 -9.86 7.37 -4.27
CA VAL A 293 -8.50 7.94 -4.25
C VAL A 293 -7.48 6.86 -3.93
N ALA A 294 -7.76 6.02 -2.93
CA ALA A 294 -6.89 4.94 -2.49
C ALA A 294 -7.69 3.77 -1.91
N ILE A 295 -7.12 2.57 -2.00
CA ILE A 295 -7.68 1.37 -1.37
C ILE A 295 -6.58 0.62 -0.63
N ALA A 296 -6.94 -0.06 0.44
CA ALA A 296 -6.06 -1.05 1.05
C ALA A 296 -6.87 -2.11 1.82
N SER A 297 -6.31 -3.31 1.88
CA SER A 297 -6.92 -4.46 2.50
C SER A 297 -6.52 -4.61 3.98
N ILE A 298 -7.48 -5.01 4.80
CA ILE A 298 -7.27 -5.48 6.19
C ILE A 298 -7.95 -6.86 6.28
N GLY A 299 -7.17 -7.93 6.24
CA GLY A 299 -7.72 -9.28 6.23
C GLY A 299 -8.65 -9.49 5.01
N THR A 300 -9.92 -9.79 5.27
CA THR A 300 -10.98 -9.97 4.25
C THR A 300 -11.83 -8.71 4.03
N ALA A 301 -11.42 -7.57 4.59
CA ALA A 301 -12.04 -6.28 4.37
C ALA A 301 -11.16 -5.41 3.47
N LEU A 302 -11.79 -4.55 2.68
CA LEU A 302 -11.17 -3.54 1.84
C LEU A 302 -11.66 -2.18 2.31
N VAL A 303 -10.75 -1.35 2.80
CA VAL A 303 -11.02 0.06 3.06
C VAL A 303 -10.84 0.82 1.76
N VAL A 304 -11.84 1.62 1.40
CA VAL A 304 -11.86 2.43 0.18
C VAL A 304 -11.98 3.89 0.60
N ALA A 305 -10.91 4.65 0.38
CA ALA A 305 -10.86 6.06 0.70
C ALA A 305 -11.18 6.88 -0.56
N THR A 306 -12.19 7.75 -0.49
CA THR A 306 -12.75 8.49 -1.63
C THR A 306 -12.46 10.00 -1.53
N LYS A 307 -12.88 10.78 -2.53
CA LYS A 307 -12.94 12.25 -2.45
C LYS A 307 -14.04 12.79 -1.51
N GLY A 308 -14.83 11.91 -0.89
CA GLY A 308 -15.92 12.23 0.05
C GLY A 308 -15.86 11.37 1.30
N GLU A 309 -16.81 10.46 1.47
CA GLU A 309 -16.88 9.55 2.63
C GLU A 309 -16.18 8.21 2.32
N PRO A 310 -15.45 7.61 3.29
CA PRO A 310 -14.83 6.31 3.08
C PRO A 310 -15.86 5.18 3.10
N TYR A 311 -15.53 4.09 2.44
CA TYR A 311 -16.32 2.87 2.37
C TYR A 311 -15.52 1.68 2.92
N LEU A 312 -16.24 0.69 3.44
CA LEU A 312 -15.69 -0.62 3.79
C LEU A 312 -16.42 -1.67 2.94
N PHE A 313 -15.66 -2.43 2.17
CA PHE A 313 -16.17 -3.62 1.49
C PHE A 313 -15.66 -4.87 2.21
N SER A 314 -16.54 -5.82 2.48
CA SER A 314 -16.13 -7.07 3.13
C SER A 314 -16.93 -8.26 2.60
N GLY A 315 -16.28 -9.41 2.55
CA GLY A 315 -16.88 -10.64 2.08
C GLY A 315 -15.91 -11.81 2.17
N VAL A 316 -16.46 -13.03 2.25
CA VAL A 316 -15.67 -14.27 2.29
C VAL A 316 -15.39 -14.83 0.90
N SER A 317 -16.25 -14.56 -0.08
CA SER A 317 -16.11 -14.95 -1.49
C SER A 317 -16.32 -13.73 -2.40
N SER A 318 -15.75 -13.75 -3.61
CA SER A 318 -15.83 -12.63 -4.57
C SER A 318 -17.27 -12.25 -4.92
N SER A 319 -18.15 -13.25 -5.04
CA SER A 319 -19.58 -13.05 -5.33
C SER A 319 -20.38 -12.46 -4.17
N ASN A 320 -19.88 -12.52 -2.93
CA ASN A 320 -20.58 -12.12 -1.72
C ASN A 320 -19.86 -10.96 -1.00
N ILE A 321 -19.22 -10.07 -1.75
CA ILE A 321 -18.68 -8.83 -1.20
C ILE A 321 -19.81 -7.82 -1.09
N SER A 322 -19.96 -7.25 0.12
CA SER A 322 -20.92 -6.18 0.39
C SER A 322 -20.19 -4.92 0.84
N GLY A 323 -20.68 -3.78 0.37
CA GLY A 323 -20.14 -2.46 0.70
C GLY A 323 -20.99 -1.73 1.72
N MET A 324 -20.36 -1.06 2.67
CA MET A 324 -21.01 -0.10 3.56
C MET A 324 -20.27 1.23 3.54
N LYS A 325 -21.04 2.32 3.48
CA LYS A 325 -20.52 3.68 3.64
C LYS A 325 -20.28 3.95 5.12
N LEU A 326 -19.11 4.48 5.46
CA LEU A 326 -18.77 4.78 6.85
C LEU A 326 -19.24 6.19 7.21
N PRO A 327 -19.79 6.41 8.43
CA PRO A 327 -20.36 7.68 8.85
C PRO A 327 -19.28 8.70 9.25
N LEU A 328 -18.30 8.93 8.38
CA LEU A 328 -17.23 9.89 8.59
C LEU A 328 -17.05 10.75 7.33
N MET A 329 -17.41 12.04 7.45
CA MET A 329 -17.26 13.02 6.38
C MET A 329 -15.80 13.48 6.24
N GLN A 330 -14.91 12.58 5.80
CA GLN A 330 -13.49 12.85 5.61
C GLN A 330 -12.94 12.26 4.31
N ALA A 331 -12.70 13.15 3.35
CA ALA A 331 -12.08 12.83 2.07
C ALA A 331 -10.60 12.46 2.23
N CYS A 332 -10.12 11.54 1.40
CA CYS A 332 -8.70 11.23 1.24
C CYS A 332 -8.06 12.23 0.28
N VAL A 333 -7.03 12.95 0.75
CA VAL A 333 -6.38 14.00 -0.04
C VAL A 333 -5.08 13.56 -0.70
N SER A 334 -4.50 12.43 -0.27
CA SER A 334 -3.31 11.87 -0.89
C SER A 334 -3.40 10.35 -0.97
N ARG A 335 -3.26 9.81 -2.18
CA ARG A 335 -3.22 8.37 -2.41
C ARG A 335 -2.03 7.68 -1.74
N LYS A 336 -0.85 8.32 -1.80
CA LYS A 336 0.40 7.81 -1.21
C LYS A 336 0.44 7.92 0.32
N SER A 337 -0.60 8.49 0.94
CA SER A 337 -0.71 8.60 2.40
C SER A 337 -1.36 7.38 3.07
N MET A 338 -1.99 6.51 2.29
CA MET A 338 -2.72 5.35 2.81
C MET A 338 -1.74 4.24 3.20
N VAL A 339 -1.75 3.86 4.48
CA VAL A 339 -0.84 2.87 5.06
C VAL A 339 -1.65 1.90 5.90
N VAL A 340 -1.41 0.60 5.69
CA VAL A 340 -1.96 -0.46 6.53
C VAL A 340 -1.10 -0.62 7.78
N MET A 341 -1.74 -0.57 8.93
CA MET A 341 -1.18 -0.85 10.26
C MET A 341 -1.78 -2.16 10.78
N ASP A 342 -1.46 -2.52 12.03
CA ASP A 342 -2.01 -3.72 12.65
C ASP A 342 -3.51 -3.54 12.96
N GLY A 343 -4.37 -4.08 12.08
CA GLY A 343 -5.83 -4.11 12.23
C GLY A 343 -6.59 -2.86 11.75
N PHE A 344 -5.89 -1.81 11.31
CA PHE A 344 -6.50 -0.57 10.79
C PHE A 344 -5.64 0.06 9.69
N VAL A 345 -6.23 0.95 8.90
CA VAL A 345 -5.50 1.79 7.94
C VAL A 345 -5.48 3.23 8.40
N LEU A 346 -4.39 3.93 8.10
CA LEU A 346 -4.28 5.38 8.24
C LEU A 346 -4.18 6.03 6.86
N TYR A 347 -4.89 7.12 6.63
CA TYR A 347 -4.71 7.96 5.45
C TYR A 347 -4.84 9.45 5.80
N ALA A 348 -4.25 10.32 4.97
CA ALA A 348 -4.36 11.76 5.14
C ALA A 348 -5.74 12.25 4.70
N GLY A 349 -6.52 12.72 5.69
CA GLY A 349 -7.78 13.42 5.49
C GLY A 349 -7.61 14.93 5.41
N THR A 350 -8.72 15.63 5.14
CA THR A 350 -8.76 17.11 5.10
C THR A 350 -8.53 17.76 6.47
N ASN A 351 -8.91 17.07 7.56
CA ASN A 351 -8.85 17.59 8.93
C ASN A 351 -7.82 16.88 9.84
N GLY A 352 -7.16 15.82 9.37
CA GLY A 352 -6.19 15.05 10.15
C GLY A 352 -5.88 13.71 9.50
N LEU A 353 -5.12 12.84 10.18
CA LEU A 353 -5.04 11.44 9.78
C LEU A 353 -6.35 10.74 10.16
N VAL A 354 -6.94 10.05 9.19
CA VAL A 354 -8.14 9.23 9.37
C VAL A 354 -7.69 7.80 9.62
N SER A 355 -8.27 7.18 10.64
CA SER A 355 -8.14 5.75 10.93
C SER A 355 -9.42 5.04 10.58
N VAL A 356 -9.32 3.92 9.86
CA VAL A 356 -10.43 3.00 9.60
C VAL A 356 -10.00 1.59 9.95
N ASP A 357 -10.72 0.93 10.85
CA ASP A 357 -10.45 -0.47 11.19
C ASP A 357 -11.21 -1.46 10.30
N GLY A 358 -10.84 -2.75 10.38
CA GLY A 358 -11.50 -3.81 9.62
C GLY A 358 -12.96 -4.09 10.03
N SER A 359 -13.45 -3.47 11.12
CA SER A 359 -14.84 -3.58 11.59
C SER A 359 -15.71 -2.39 11.13
N GLY A 360 -15.12 -1.40 10.45
CA GLY A 360 -15.83 -0.22 9.95
C GLY A 360 -15.89 0.95 10.91
N ASN A 361 -15.09 0.97 11.98
CA ASN A 361 -14.95 2.15 12.81
C ASN A 361 -14.01 3.15 12.12
N ALA A 362 -14.54 4.32 11.77
CA ALA A 362 -13.79 5.41 11.14
C ALA A 362 -13.72 6.63 12.06
N VAL A 363 -12.51 7.11 12.36
CA VAL A 363 -12.27 8.29 13.23
C VAL A 363 -11.10 9.13 12.72
N ILE A 364 -11.05 10.41 13.09
CA ILE A 364 -9.85 11.24 12.88
C ILE A 364 -8.88 10.94 14.02
N ALA A 365 -7.88 10.08 13.75
CA ALA A 365 -6.91 9.63 14.74
C ALA A 365 -6.17 10.80 15.40
N THR A 366 -5.79 11.82 14.63
CA THR A 366 -4.99 12.93 15.13
C THR A 366 -5.81 14.04 15.79
N GLU A 367 -7.14 13.91 15.89
CA GLU A 367 -8.02 14.97 16.38
C GLU A 367 -7.56 15.51 17.73
N LYS A 368 -7.20 14.64 18.67
CA LYS A 368 -6.79 15.07 20.02
C LYS A 368 -5.46 15.82 20.07
N ILE A 369 -4.63 15.72 19.04
CA ILE A 369 -3.24 16.19 19.09
C ILE A 369 -2.92 17.30 18.10
N ILE A 370 -3.71 17.47 17.04
CA ILE A 370 -3.56 18.56 16.08
C ILE A 370 -4.93 19.08 15.64
N SER A 371 -5.09 20.40 15.53
CA SER A 371 -6.30 20.98 14.95
C SER A 371 -6.32 20.83 13.41
N PRO A 372 -7.50 20.87 12.77
CA PRO A 372 -7.58 20.83 11.31
C PRO A 372 -6.78 21.94 10.60
N GLU A 373 -6.75 23.14 11.16
CA GLU A 373 -6.01 24.30 10.65
C GLU A 373 -4.51 24.03 10.72
N GLN A 374 -4.05 23.58 11.88
CA GLN A 374 -2.64 23.21 12.10
C GLN A 374 -2.22 22.07 11.17
N TRP A 375 -3.07 21.05 11.00
CA TRP A 375 -2.80 19.92 10.10
C TRP A 375 -2.53 20.39 8.67
N ARG A 376 -3.41 21.23 8.12
CA ARG A 376 -3.27 21.77 6.77
C ARG A 376 -2.05 22.69 6.65
N GLU A 377 -1.83 23.55 7.65
CA GLU A 377 -0.74 24.52 7.65
C GLU A 377 0.64 23.86 7.78
N MET A 378 0.77 22.88 8.67
CA MET A 378 2.05 22.26 9.02
C MET A 378 2.47 21.20 8.01
N PHE A 379 1.53 20.39 7.51
CA PHE A 379 1.86 19.16 6.79
C PHE A 379 1.47 19.11 5.32
N ASN A 380 0.67 20.06 4.82
CA ASN A 380 0.22 20.07 3.42
C ASN A 380 -0.25 18.65 2.97
N PRO A 381 -1.40 18.18 3.47
CA PRO A 381 -1.72 16.76 3.50
C PRO A 381 -1.84 16.09 2.12
N ALA A 382 -2.13 16.85 1.07
CA ALA A 382 -2.14 16.37 -0.32
C ALA A 382 -0.75 15.96 -0.84
N SER A 383 0.33 16.43 -0.20
CA SER A 383 1.72 16.09 -0.55
C SER A 383 2.29 14.90 0.22
N ILE A 384 1.51 14.32 1.15
CA ILE A 384 1.99 13.26 2.04
C ILE A 384 2.26 11.96 1.26
N ASN A 385 3.44 11.40 1.45
CA ASN A 385 3.82 10.04 1.06
C ASN A 385 4.27 9.28 2.31
N ALA A 386 3.58 8.21 2.66
CA ALA A 386 3.70 7.57 3.97
C ALA A 386 3.95 6.07 3.90
N TYR A 387 4.60 5.57 4.96
CA TYR A 387 5.01 4.19 5.11
C TYR A 387 4.84 3.75 6.55
N GLN A 388 4.59 2.47 6.74
CA GLN A 388 4.62 1.85 8.07
C GLN A 388 6.06 1.50 8.43
N TYR A 389 6.44 1.74 9.69
CA TYR A 389 7.64 1.16 10.26
C TYR A 389 7.47 0.98 11.77
N ARG A 390 7.56 -0.26 12.26
CA ARG A 390 7.47 -0.62 13.69
C ARG A 390 6.24 -0.02 14.40
N GLY A 391 5.09 -0.04 13.74
CA GLY A 391 3.83 0.51 14.27
C GLY A 391 3.73 2.04 14.22
N GLU A 392 4.71 2.72 13.63
CA GLU A 392 4.74 4.17 13.47
C GLU A 392 4.39 4.55 12.01
N TYR A 393 3.69 5.67 11.85
CA TYR A 393 3.37 6.27 10.56
C TYR A 393 4.48 7.26 10.16
N VAL A 394 5.37 6.83 9.27
CA VAL A 394 6.51 7.64 8.78
C VAL A 394 6.10 8.32 7.48
N ALA A 395 5.97 9.64 7.51
CA ALA A 395 5.43 10.40 6.40
C ALA A 395 6.37 11.52 5.95
N ARG A 396 6.67 11.52 4.66
CA ARG A 396 7.31 12.61 3.96
C ARG A 396 6.24 13.57 3.43
N TYR A 397 6.49 14.87 3.52
CA TYR A 397 5.61 15.91 2.98
C TYR A 397 6.41 17.12 2.47
N THR A 398 5.72 17.99 1.72
CA THR A 398 6.28 19.24 1.20
C THR A 398 5.78 20.41 2.05
N LYS A 399 6.71 21.14 2.68
CA LYS A 399 6.42 22.36 3.44
C LYS A 399 5.94 23.50 2.53
N LYS A 400 5.35 24.54 3.13
CA LYS A 400 4.90 25.74 2.40
C LYS A 400 5.99 26.45 1.60
N ASP A 401 7.25 26.33 2.03
CA ASP A 401 8.43 26.89 1.35
C ASP A 401 8.95 25.99 0.20
N GLY A 402 8.31 24.86 -0.06
CA GLY A 402 8.71 23.88 -1.09
C GLY A 402 9.74 22.85 -0.62
N SER A 403 10.32 23.00 0.58
CA SER A 403 11.28 22.05 1.13
C SER A 403 10.60 20.75 1.57
N GLN A 404 11.37 19.66 1.59
CA GLN A 404 10.89 18.33 2.00
C GLN A 404 11.17 18.10 3.47
N ALA A 405 10.24 17.49 4.17
CA ALA A 405 10.38 17.13 5.57
C ALA A 405 9.70 15.79 5.88
N VAL A 406 10.08 15.20 7.00
CA VAL A 406 9.54 13.94 7.47
C VAL A 406 9.03 14.11 8.89
N PHE A 407 7.81 13.65 9.13
CA PHE A 407 7.26 13.47 10.47
C PHE A 407 6.96 11.99 10.72
N ILE A 408 6.96 11.63 11.99
CA ILE A 408 6.59 10.31 12.49
C ILE A 408 5.43 10.51 13.45
N PHE A 409 4.31 9.85 13.19
CA PHE A 409 3.17 9.79 14.10
C PHE A 409 3.10 8.42 14.75
N ASN A 410 3.01 8.39 16.08
CA ASN A 410 2.77 7.16 16.83
C ASN A 410 1.29 7.08 17.26
N PRO A 411 0.48 6.14 16.72
CA PRO A 411 -0.92 6.02 17.07
C PRO A 411 -1.17 5.51 18.49
N GLN A 412 -0.19 4.88 19.15
CA GLN A 412 -0.31 4.42 20.53
C GLN A 412 -0.01 5.55 21.53
N ASP A 413 1.10 6.26 21.33
CA ASP A 413 1.53 7.34 22.23
C ASP A 413 0.84 8.67 21.94
N MET A 414 0.19 8.78 20.78
CA MET A 414 -0.48 10.00 20.30
C MET A 414 0.48 11.19 20.30
N ASP A 415 1.63 11.02 19.64
CA ASP A 415 2.65 12.04 19.52
C ASP A 415 3.17 12.19 18.09
N ILE A 416 3.75 13.36 17.81
CA ILE A 416 4.44 13.66 16.54
C ILE A 416 5.91 13.93 16.80
N ARG A 417 6.77 13.42 15.91
CA ARG A 417 8.21 13.67 15.90
C ARG A 417 8.66 14.05 14.51
N HIS A 418 9.79 14.76 14.39
CA HIS A 418 10.36 15.16 13.10
C HIS A 418 11.71 14.52 12.87
N MET A 419 12.08 14.33 11.60
CA MET A 419 13.44 13.95 11.21
C MET A 419 14.15 15.12 10.52
N SER A 420 15.46 15.21 10.69
CA SER A 420 16.30 16.13 9.94
C SER A 420 16.67 15.59 8.56
N THR A 421 16.65 14.28 8.38
CA THR A 421 16.88 13.62 7.10
C THR A 421 15.57 13.47 6.33
N THR A 422 15.67 13.43 5.00
CA THR A 422 14.56 13.18 4.09
C THR A 422 14.92 12.06 3.13
N PHE A 423 13.92 11.53 2.45
CA PHE A 423 14.06 10.50 1.42
C PHE A 423 13.12 10.80 0.25
N ASP A 424 13.32 10.14 -0.88
CA ASP A 424 12.47 10.27 -2.06
C ASP A 424 11.27 9.32 -2.01
N THR A 425 11.54 8.04 -1.78
CA THR A 425 10.56 6.96 -1.64
C THR A 425 11.07 5.92 -0.66
N ALA A 426 10.22 5.02 -0.18
CA ALA A 426 10.61 3.98 0.76
C ALA A 426 9.88 2.65 0.46
N TYR A 427 10.34 1.58 1.10
CA TYR A 427 9.69 0.27 1.07
C TYR A 427 9.88 -0.42 2.41
N ASN A 428 8.78 -0.87 3.02
CA ASN A 428 8.81 -1.67 4.23
C ASN A 428 8.95 -3.14 3.87
N ASP A 429 10.04 -3.77 4.30
CA ASP A 429 10.18 -5.22 4.28
C ASP A 429 9.80 -5.80 5.64
N VAL A 430 8.59 -6.34 5.70
CA VAL A 430 8.01 -6.96 6.90
C VAL A 430 8.83 -8.19 7.35
N ALA A 431 9.45 -8.92 6.42
CA ALA A 431 10.18 -10.15 6.74
C ALA A 431 11.45 -9.88 7.55
N THR A 432 12.10 -8.74 7.32
CA THR A 432 13.34 -8.33 8.00
C THR A 432 13.15 -7.17 8.96
N ASP A 433 11.91 -6.69 9.15
CA ASP A 433 11.58 -5.48 9.92
C ASP A 433 12.46 -4.28 9.53
N THR A 434 12.68 -4.11 8.22
CA THR A 434 13.60 -3.10 7.66
C THR A 434 12.84 -2.13 6.76
N LEU A 435 13.00 -0.83 7.02
CA LEU A 435 12.53 0.21 6.11
C LEU A 435 13.68 0.65 5.20
N TYR A 436 13.56 0.32 3.91
CA TYR A 436 14.45 0.79 2.88
C TYR A 436 14.05 2.18 2.40
N LEU A 437 15.00 3.08 2.27
CA LEU A 437 14.82 4.45 1.80
C LEU A 437 15.57 4.64 0.48
N VAL A 438 15.02 5.44 -0.42
CA VAL A 438 15.74 5.89 -1.61
C VAL A 438 16.09 7.36 -1.45
N LYS A 439 17.34 7.71 -1.72
CA LYS A 439 17.82 9.09 -1.77
C LYS A 439 18.50 9.31 -3.13
N GLY A 440 17.85 10.03 -4.03
CA GLY A 440 18.24 10.12 -5.43
C GLY A 440 18.12 8.77 -6.13
N THR A 441 19.25 8.10 -6.36
CA THR A 441 19.31 6.75 -6.95
C THR A 441 19.87 5.70 -5.99
N GLY A 442 20.39 6.11 -4.83
CA GLY A 442 20.95 5.20 -3.84
C GLY A 442 19.88 4.61 -2.93
N LEU A 443 20.02 3.33 -2.60
CA LEU A 443 19.21 2.65 -1.59
C LEU A 443 19.90 2.74 -0.22
N PHE A 444 19.14 3.05 0.82
CA PHE A 444 19.60 3.17 2.20
C PHE A 444 18.71 2.33 3.12
N VAL A 445 19.20 1.98 4.29
CA VAL A 445 18.42 1.39 5.37
C VAL A 445 18.20 2.43 6.48
N LEU A 446 16.94 2.70 6.81
CA LEU A 446 16.55 3.66 7.85
C LEU A 446 17.19 3.26 9.19
N GLN A 447 17.91 4.18 9.83
CA GLN A 447 18.55 3.96 11.14
C GLN A 447 19.47 2.72 11.20
N GLY A 448 20.03 2.29 10.06
CA GLY A 448 20.89 1.11 9.99
C GLY A 448 22.35 1.37 10.38
N ALA A 449 22.77 2.62 10.59
CA ALA A 449 24.10 2.94 11.07
C ALA A 449 24.22 2.76 12.60
N THR A 450 25.45 2.79 13.10
CA THR A 450 25.74 2.81 14.55
C THR A 450 25.92 4.23 15.10
N THR A 451 25.93 5.24 14.22
CA THR A 451 26.14 6.64 14.58
C THR A 451 24.80 7.32 14.85
N PRO A 452 24.57 7.91 16.05
CA PRO A 452 23.36 8.65 16.36
C PRO A 452 23.29 9.98 15.60
N LEU A 453 22.08 10.36 15.15
CA LEU A 453 21.79 11.69 14.65
C LEU A 453 21.67 12.69 15.81
N PRO A 454 22.06 13.97 15.61
CA PRO A 454 21.89 14.99 16.62
C PRO A 454 20.40 15.26 16.84
N PHE A 455 19.90 14.96 18.04
CA PHE A 455 18.54 15.22 18.46
C PHE A 455 18.35 16.63 19.00
N VAL A 456 17.10 17.08 18.97
CA VAL A 456 16.63 18.27 19.68
C VAL A 456 15.30 17.94 20.32
N TRP A 457 15.17 18.17 21.60
CA TRP A 457 13.92 18.03 22.35
C TRP A 457 13.70 19.26 23.21
N ARG A 458 12.52 19.87 23.12
CA ARG A 458 12.14 21.04 23.90
C ARG A 458 10.92 20.75 24.76
N SER A 459 11.03 20.93 26.07
CA SER A 459 9.94 20.74 27.01
C SER A 459 8.78 21.68 26.73
N LYS A 460 7.65 21.41 27.39
CA LYS A 460 6.61 22.41 27.57
C LYS A 460 7.10 23.68 28.29
N THR A 461 6.25 24.69 28.33
CA THR A 461 6.45 25.87 29.17
C THR A 461 5.90 25.62 30.56
N PHE A 462 6.75 25.61 31.57
CA PHE A 462 6.36 25.49 32.97
C PHE A 462 6.07 26.88 33.55
N ILE A 463 4.92 27.03 34.20
CA ILE A 463 4.56 28.27 34.91
C ILE A 463 4.93 28.10 36.37
N ALA A 464 5.93 28.85 36.82
CA ALA A 464 6.31 28.95 38.22
C ALA A 464 5.60 30.15 38.90
N GLN A 465 5.74 30.27 40.23
CA GLN A 465 5.30 31.48 40.93
C GLN A 465 6.08 32.70 40.43
N GLU A 466 5.49 33.89 40.53
CA GLU A 466 6.17 35.12 40.12
C GLU A 466 7.52 35.28 40.85
N ASN A 467 8.52 35.72 40.09
CA ASN A 467 9.89 35.89 40.57
C ASN A 467 10.58 34.61 41.06
N THR A 468 10.13 33.42 40.65
CA THR A 468 10.87 32.18 40.92
C THR A 468 12.23 32.21 40.22
N SER A 469 13.29 31.88 40.95
CA SER A 469 14.64 31.73 40.41
C SER A 469 15.14 30.31 40.63
N PHE A 470 15.28 29.55 39.55
CA PHE A 470 15.96 28.25 39.61
C PHE A 470 17.46 28.47 39.57
N SER A 471 18.16 27.95 40.57
CA SER A 471 19.60 28.14 40.72
C SER A 471 20.41 26.96 40.21
N CYS A 472 19.77 25.80 40.01
CA CYS A 472 20.46 24.56 39.69
C CYS A 472 19.65 23.71 38.69
N LEU A 473 20.37 23.08 37.76
CA LEU A 473 19.85 22.15 36.76
C LEU A 473 20.57 20.81 36.89
N ARG A 474 19.83 19.71 36.87
CA ARG A 474 20.36 18.35 36.77
C ARG A 474 19.85 17.66 35.53
N ILE A 475 20.77 16.99 34.84
CA ILE A 475 20.48 16.10 33.71
C ILE A 475 21.01 14.73 34.07
N LYS A 476 20.08 13.80 34.28
CA LYS A 476 20.42 12.40 34.44
C LYS A 476 20.54 11.79 33.05
N ALA A 477 21.75 11.37 32.72
CA ALA A 477 22.11 10.74 31.47
C ALA A 477 23.30 9.81 31.70
N PRO A 478 23.41 8.69 30.98
CA PRO A 478 24.59 7.82 31.05
C PRO A 478 25.88 8.54 30.64
N TYR A 479 25.78 9.48 29.69
CA TYR A 479 26.90 10.24 29.12
C TYR A 479 26.55 11.73 29.01
N PRO A 480 26.54 12.51 30.11
CA PRO A 480 26.16 13.93 30.12
C PRO A 480 26.95 14.81 29.15
N GLU A 481 28.21 14.46 28.89
CA GLU A 481 29.09 15.16 27.97
C GLU A 481 28.59 15.15 26.52
N ARG A 482 27.68 14.24 26.16
CA ARG A 482 27.08 14.14 24.81
C ARG A 482 25.84 15.01 24.62
N ILE A 483 25.46 15.77 25.64
CA ILE A 483 24.22 16.54 25.68
C ILE A 483 24.55 18.03 25.79
N GLY A 484 23.93 18.82 24.91
CA GLY A 484 23.83 20.27 25.01
C GLY A 484 22.51 20.67 25.64
N ILE A 485 22.49 21.84 26.26
CA ILE A 485 21.34 22.37 26.99
C ILE A 485 21.06 23.81 26.59
N ALA A 486 19.80 24.20 26.64
CA ALA A 486 19.39 25.58 26.73
C ALA A 486 18.23 25.71 27.71
N VAL A 487 18.32 26.70 28.60
CA VAL A 487 17.24 27.04 29.53
C VAL A 487 16.74 28.43 29.17
N PHE A 488 15.42 28.56 29.08
CA PHE A 488 14.75 29.82 28.77
C PHE A 488 13.86 30.23 29.94
N ALA A 489 13.85 31.52 30.26
CA ALA A 489 12.96 32.15 31.23
C ALA A 489 12.29 33.35 30.58
N ASP A 490 10.95 33.41 30.59
CA ASP A 490 10.13 34.46 29.97
C ASP A 490 10.53 34.74 28.51
N GLY A 491 10.85 33.67 27.75
CA GLY A 491 11.28 33.73 26.36
C GLY A 491 12.75 34.15 26.14
N GLN A 492 13.47 34.56 27.18
CA GLN A 492 14.90 34.92 27.13
C GLN A 492 15.79 33.70 27.41
N THR A 493 16.94 33.61 26.74
CA THR A 493 17.92 32.54 27.01
C THR A 493 18.67 32.83 28.30
N VAL A 494 18.53 31.97 29.31
CA VAL A 494 19.25 32.07 30.59
C VAL A 494 20.66 31.50 30.44
N ILE A 495 20.75 30.31 29.86
CA ILE A 495 22.02 29.64 29.60
C ILE A 495 21.88 28.77 28.36
N ARG A 496 22.96 28.65 27.60
CA ARG A 496 23.07 27.71 26.49
C ARG A 496 24.47 27.12 26.45
N LEU A 497 24.56 25.80 26.54
CA LEU A 497 25.80 25.06 26.47
C LEU A 497 25.71 24.03 25.34
N PRO A 498 26.69 23.96 24.43
CA PRO A 498 26.71 22.92 23.40
C PRO A 498 27.01 21.55 23.99
N ALA A 499 26.74 20.49 23.21
CA ALA A 499 27.24 19.16 23.55
C ALA A 499 28.78 19.20 23.69
N GLY A 500 29.31 18.49 24.68
CA GLY A 500 30.72 18.50 25.07
C GLY A 500 31.07 19.48 26.19
N ALA A 501 30.21 20.46 26.50
CA ALA A 501 30.48 21.45 27.55
C ALA A 501 30.11 20.98 28.97
N LEU A 502 29.26 19.96 29.09
CA LEU A 502 28.91 19.38 30.39
C LEU A 502 29.99 18.40 30.86
N SER A 503 30.59 18.67 32.01
CA SER A 503 31.55 17.77 32.68
C SER A 503 30.91 16.86 33.74
N GLY A 504 29.64 17.10 34.07
CA GLY A 504 28.88 16.32 35.04
C GLY A 504 27.38 16.53 34.89
N SER A 505 26.61 15.79 35.69
CA SER A 505 25.15 15.78 35.62
C SER A 505 24.47 17.00 36.22
N VAL A 506 25.21 17.89 36.91
CA VAL A 506 24.63 19.04 37.63
C VAL A 506 25.34 20.33 37.25
N LEU A 507 24.57 21.40 37.07
CA LEU A 507 25.02 22.71 36.68
C LEU A 507 24.36 23.79 37.55
N LYS A 508 25.13 24.83 37.91
CA LYS A 508 24.57 26.06 38.49
C LYS A 508 24.08 26.99 37.38
N LEU A 509 22.85 27.45 37.51
CA LEU A 509 22.25 28.41 36.59
C LEU A 509 22.57 29.85 37.03
N PRO A 510 22.69 30.79 36.07
CA PRO A 510 22.72 32.21 36.37
C PRO A 510 21.49 32.64 37.21
N PRO A 511 21.63 33.60 38.15
CA PRO A 511 20.53 34.04 39.00
C PRO A 511 19.56 34.90 38.20
N VAL A 512 18.63 34.26 37.51
CA VAL A 512 17.55 34.89 36.76
C VAL A 512 16.21 34.53 37.42
N THR A 513 15.33 35.52 37.54
CA THR A 513 13.95 35.33 37.96
C THR A 513 13.07 35.31 36.73
N GLY A 514 12.08 34.42 36.72
CA GLY A 514 11.08 34.42 35.65
C GLY A 514 9.85 33.61 36.02
N ARG A 515 8.78 33.78 35.25
CA ARG A 515 7.51 33.08 35.45
C ARG A 515 7.40 31.86 34.54
N GLU A 516 7.79 32.00 33.29
CA GLU A 516 7.69 30.95 32.26
C GLU A 516 9.05 30.32 32.00
N TRP A 517 9.18 29.03 32.31
CA TRP A 517 10.44 28.29 32.16
C TRP A 517 10.29 27.21 31.11
N SER A 518 11.27 27.09 30.20
CA SER A 518 11.33 25.97 29.26
C SER A 518 12.76 25.50 29.05
N LEU A 519 12.91 24.24 28.67
CA LEU A 519 14.19 23.59 28.52
C LEU A 519 14.31 22.95 27.15
N GLU A 520 15.49 23.06 26.57
CA GLU A 520 15.88 22.36 25.37
C GLU A 520 17.11 21.52 25.67
N VAL A 521 17.05 20.25 25.31
CA VAL A 521 18.22 19.36 25.28
C VAL A 521 18.49 18.96 23.84
N SER A 522 19.76 18.85 23.50
CA SER A 522 20.21 18.50 22.16
C SER A 522 21.48 17.65 22.23
N GLY A 523 21.87 17.02 21.14
CA GLY A 523 23.12 16.24 21.08
C GLY A 523 22.88 14.82 20.63
N PHE A 524 23.67 13.88 21.12
CA PHE A 524 23.68 12.50 20.62
C PHE A 524 23.76 11.45 21.75
N GLY A 525 23.50 11.87 22.99
CA GLY A 525 23.36 11.00 24.16
C GLY A 525 21.90 10.79 24.57
N GLN A 526 21.64 9.75 25.35
CA GLN A 526 20.33 9.51 25.95
C GLN A 526 20.10 10.43 27.16
N VAL A 527 18.86 10.92 27.35
CA VAL A 527 18.48 11.75 28.50
C VAL A 527 17.35 11.08 29.27
N GLU A 528 17.59 10.73 30.53
CA GLU A 528 16.66 9.98 31.38
C GLU A 528 15.75 10.87 32.23
N ARG A 529 16.28 11.98 32.75
CA ARG A 529 15.55 12.89 33.64
C ARG A 529 16.15 14.28 33.60
N ILE A 530 15.30 15.30 33.65
CA ILE A 530 15.73 16.70 33.71
C ILE A 530 15.07 17.34 34.93
N THR A 531 15.86 17.95 35.80
CA THR A 531 15.35 18.55 37.05
C THR A 531 15.90 19.95 37.27
N LEU A 532 15.04 20.93 37.53
CA LEU A 532 15.41 22.27 37.99
C LEU A 532 14.96 22.44 39.43
N SER A 533 15.83 23.04 40.23
CA SER A 533 15.59 23.29 41.65
C SER A 533 16.09 24.68 42.05
N THR A 534 15.48 25.23 43.09
CA THR A 534 15.92 26.44 43.78
C THR A 534 17.17 26.20 44.64
N SER A 535 17.48 24.95 45.00
CA SER A 535 18.69 24.59 45.75
C SER A 535 19.23 23.19 45.39
N MET A 536 20.54 22.99 45.53
CA MET A 536 21.19 21.68 45.29
C MET A 536 20.73 20.60 46.28
N ALA A 537 20.47 20.99 47.54
CA ALA A 537 20.08 20.07 48.61
C ALA A 537 18.69 19.47 48.37
N GLU A 538 17.85 20.15 47.60
CA GLU A 538 16.47 19.75 47.29
C GLU A 538 16.35 18.98 45.98
N MET A 539 17.45 18.77 45.25
CA MET A 539 17.38 17.96 44.04
C MET A 539 17.01 16.51 44.38
N PRO A 540 15.93 15.99 43.78
CA PRO A 540 15.64 14.57 43.81
C PRO A 540 16.85 13.76 43.34
N ALA A 541 17.13 12.65 44.05
CA ALA A 541 18.18 11.71 43.71
C ALA A 541 17.99 11.04 42.35
#